data_AF-A0AAE2BUA0-F1
#
_entry.id   AF-A0AAE2BUA0-F1
#
_cell.length_a   1.000
_cell.length_b   1.000
_cell.length_c   1.000
_cell.angle_alpha   90.00
_cell.angle_beta   90.00
_cell.angle_gamma   90.00
#
_symmetry.space_group_name_H-M   'P 1'
#
loop_
_entity.id
_entity.type
_entity.pdbx_description
1 polymer ?
#
loop_
_entity_poly.entity_id
_entity_poly.type
_entity_poly.pdbx_seq_one_letter_code
_entity_poly.pdbx_strand_id
1 'polypeptide(L)' 'MGLYSGDYTDGICKSRVEAQGYSCEEHKVTTKDGYILSLQRIPTGRSDGKKTGAKPPVLLQHGLMSVATHNPILYFI' A
#
# COMPACT_ATOMS: atom_id res chain seq x y z
N MET A 1 1.17 34.04 5.57
CA MET A 1 1.47 32.88 6.44
C MET A 1 0.56 31.72 6.05
N GLY A 2 0.88 31.02 4.96
CA GLY A 2 0.21 29.76 4.61
C GLY A 2 0.90 28.66 5.40
N LEU A 3 0.17 28.00 6.30
CA LEU A 3 0.69 26.88 7.06
C LEU A 3 0.99 25.75 6.06
N TYR A 4 2.27 25.45 5.87
CA TYR A 4 2.71 24.20 5.24
C TYR A 4 2.09 23.05 6.04
N SER A 5 1.02 22.46 5.53
CA SER A 5 0.47 21.18 5.97
C SER A 5 1.40 20.06 5.49
N GLY A 6 2.64 20.07 5.98
CA GLY A 6 3.59 18.98 5.80
C GLY A 6 3.28 17.92 6.85
N ASP A 7 2.31 17.07 6.55
CA ASP A 7 1.85 16.01 7.42
C ASP A 7 2.94 14.95 7.57
N TYR A 8 3.68 14.99 8.68
CA TYR A 8 4.72 14.00 9.01
C TYR A 8 4.14 12.57 9.21
N THR A 9 2.82 12.39 9.06
CA THR A 9 2.13 11.10 9.14
C THR A 9 1.76 10.49 7.79
N ASP A 10 2.32 11.01 6.69
CA ASP A 10 2.09 10.45 5.36
C ASP A 10 2.64 9.00 5.25
N GLY A 11 1.72 8.03 5.30
CA GLY A 11 2.00 6.58 5.22
C GLY A 11 2.70 6.16 3.92
N ILE A 12 2.98 4.86 3.80
CA ILE A 12 3.70 4.29 2.65
C ILE A 12 2.93 4.57 1.35
N CYS A 13 1.60 4.52 1.41
CA CYS A 13 0.74 4.85 0.27
C CYS A 13 0.97 6.27 -0.26
N LYS A 14 0.90 7.29 0.59
CA LYS A 14 1.08 8.70 0.18
C LYS A 14 2.49 9.00 -0.32
N SER A 15 3.49 8.54 0.42
CA SER A 15 4.89 8.88 0.16
C SER A 15 5.49 8.18 -1.07
N ARG A 16 5.04 6.96 -1.40
CA ARG A 16 5.64 6.14 -2.46
C ARG A 16 4.69 5.82 -3.61
N VAL A 17 3.43 5.47 -3.30
CA VAL A 17 2.51 4.90 -4.30
C VAL A 17 1.71 6.00 -5.01
N GLU A 18 1.10 6.90 -4.23
CA GLU A 18 0.35 8.04 -4.77
C GLU A 18 1.24 9.06 -5.46
N ALA A 19 2.46 9.26 -4.95
CA ALA A 19 3.50 10.06 -5.61
C ALA A 19 3.84 9.55 -7.02
N GLN A 20 3.61 8.26 -7.32
CA GLN A 20 3.80 7.66 -8.64
C GLN A 20 2.53 7.67 -9.51
N GLY A 21 1.42 8.21 -9.00
CA GLY A 21 0.14 8.32 -9.70
C GLY A 21 -0.71 7.05 -9.66
N TYR A 22 -0.52 6.20 -8.65
CA TYR A 22 -1.38 5.05 -8.36
C TYR A 22 -2.30 5.35 -7.17
N SER A 23 -3.50 4.78 -7.16
CA SER A 23 -4.35 4.77 -5.95
C SER A 23 -3.84 3.70 -4.98
N CYS A 24 -3.94 3.96 -3.68
CA CYS A 24 -3.40 3.07 -2.66
C CYS A 24 -4.33 3.00 -1.44
N GLU A 25 -4.53 1.79 -0.94
CA GLU A 25 -5.30 1.51 0.28
C GLU A 25 -4.38 0.82 1.29
N GLU A 26 -4.39 1.30 2.54
CA GLU A 26 -3.67 0.66 3.65
C GLU A 26 -4.65 -0.13 4.53
N HIS A 27 -4.33 -1.40 4.80
CA HIS A 27 -5.16 -2.30 5.60
C HIS A 27 -4.35 -2.83 6.78
N LYS A 28 -4.92 -2.80 7.99
CA LYS A 28 -4.28 -3.43 9.17
C LYS A 28 -4.96 -4.76 9.46
N VAL A 29 -4.20 -5.84 9.38
CA VAL A 29 -4.66 -7.21 9.62
C VAL A 29 -3.96 -7.75 10.85
N THR A 30 -4.74 -8.28 11.78
CA THR A 30 -4.20 -8.97 12.97
C THR A 30 -4.18 -10.46 12.70
N THR A 31 -3.02 -11.09 12.85
CA THR A 31 -2.86 -12.54 12.70
C THR A 31 -3.34 -13.26 13.96
N LYS A 32 -3.56 -14.59 13.86
CA LYS A 32 -4.06 -15.41 14.96
C LYS A 32 -3.14 -15.42 16.19
N ASP A 33 -1.85 -15.27 15.95
CA ASP A 33 -0.77 -15.18 16.94
C ASP A 33 -0.52 -13.74 17.43
N GLY A 34 -1.34 -12.76 17.02
CA GLY A 34 -1.37 -11.42 17.59
C GLY A 34 -0.44 -10.40 16.92
N TYR A 35 0.18 -10.72 15.79
CA TYR A 35 0.95 -9.74 15.02
C TYR A 35 0.03 -8.84 14.20
N ILE A 36 0.37 -7.54 14.15
CA ILE A 36 -0.34 -6.56 13.33
C ILE A 36 0.45 -6.35 12.03
N LEU A 37 -0.13 -6.75 10.91
CA LEU A 37 0.40 -6.57 9.57
C LEU A 37 -0.27 -5.37 8.90
N SER A 38 0.51 -4.48 8.30
CA SER A 38 0.00 -3.34 7.53
C SER A 38 0.11 -3.63 6.03
N LEU A 39 -0.94 -4.10 5.37
CA LEU A 39 -0.95 -4.41 3.94
C LEU A 39 -1.20 -3.15 3.09
N GLN A 40 -0.56 -3.06 1.93
CA GLN A 40 -0.82 -2.03 0.91
C GLN A 40 -1.48 -2.67 -0.31
N ARG A 41 -2.56 -2.07 -0.79
CA ARG A 41 -3.33 -2.54 -1.94
C ARG A 41 -3.45 -1.45 -3.00
N ILE A 42 -3.23 -1.80 -4.26
CA ILE A 42 -3.36 -0.90 -5.41
C ILE A 42 -4.53 -1.38 -6.27
N PRO A 43 -5.76 -0.86 -6.07
CA PRO A 43 -6.95 -1.39 -6.75
C PRO A 43 -6.94 -1.14 -8.27
N THR A 44 -6.31 -0.04 -8.70
CA THR A 44 -6.37 0.41 -10.09
C THR A 44 -4.99 0.70 -10.63
N GLY A 45 -4.69 0.17 -11.83
CA GLY A 45 -3.51 0.56 -12.58
C GLY A 45 -3.66 1.98 -13.13
N ARG A 46 -2.53 2.66 -13.33
CA ARG A 46 -2.44 4.07 -13.75
C ARG A 46 -3.24 4.44 -15.02
N SER A 47 -3.50 3.48 -15.90
CA SER A 47 -4.18 3.69 -17.19
C SER A 47 -5.55 3.00 -17.29
N ASP A 48 -6.04 2.36 -16.22
CA ASP A 48 -7.26 1.56 -16.22
C ASP A 48 -8.55 2.38 -16.03
N GLY A 49 -8.62 3.59 -16.62
CA GLY A 49 -9.75 4.50 -16.45
C GLY A 49 -11.13 3.99 -16.89
N LYS A 50 -11.27 2.73 -17.34
CA LYS A 50 -12.51 2.14 -17.88
C LYS A 50 -12.71 0.63 -17.68
N LYS A 51 -11.88 -0.09 -16.91
CA LYS A 51 -12.09 -1.53 -16.67
C LYS A 51 -12.80 -1.75 -15.33
N THR A 52 -14.12 -1.68 -15.33
CA THR A 52 -15.02 -1.87 -14.17
C THR A 52 -15.25 -3.34 -13.81
N GLY A 53 -14.29 -4.22 -14.10
CA GLY A 53 -14.36 -5.64 -13.77
C GLY A 53 -13.57 -5.96 -12.50
N ALA A 54 -14.03 -6.95 -11.72
CA ALA A 54 -13.26 -7.49 -10.61
C ALA A 54 -11.95 -8.09 -11.17
N LYS A 55 -10.83 -7.45 -10.88
CA LYS A 55 -9.50 -7.94 -11.25
C LYS A 55 -9.11 -9.10 -10.35
N PRO A 56 -8.43 -10.14 -10.88
CA PRO A 56 -7.91 -11.19 -10.03
C PRO A 56 -6.89 -10.61 -9.05
N PRO A 57 -7.01 -10.86 -7.74
CA PRO A 57 -6.03 -10.42 -6.76
C PRO A 57 -4.74 -11.23 -6.89
N VAL A 58 -3.61 -10.55 -6.79
CA VAL A 58 -2.25 -11.08 -6.85
C VAL A 58 -1.56 -10.70 -5.54
N LEU A 59 -0.83 -11.64 -4.95
CA LEU A 59 -0.08 -11.43 -3.72
C LEU A 59 1.42 -11.49 -4.02
N LEU A 60 2.14 -10.40 -3.83
CA LEU A 60 3.60 -10.37 -3.91
C LEU A 60 4.20 -10.39 -2.50
N GLN A 61 4.93 -11.44 -2.17
CA GLN A 61 5.64 -11.52 -0.90
C GLN A 61 7.10 -11.08 -1.07
N HIS A 62 7.59 -10.25 -0.17
CA HIS A 62 9.02 -9.93 -0.13
C HIS A 62 9.85 -11.14 0.36
N GLY A 63 11.13 -11.21 0.00
CA GLY A 63 12.06 -12.25 0.46
C GLY A 63 12.61 -12.05 1.87
N LEU A 64 13.42 -13.00 2.35
CA LEU A 64 14.09 -12.93 3.67
C LEU A 64 15.02 -11.70 3.71
N MET A 65 14.83 -10.79 4.67
CA MET A 65 15.50 -9.48 4.81
C MET A 65 15.14 -8.40 3.77
N SER A 66 14.29 -8.71 2.79
CA SER A 66 13.68 -7.66 1.99
C SER A 66 12.54 -7.06 2.80
N VAL A 67 12.48 -5.74 2.83
CA VAL A 67 11.48 -5.06 3.59
C VAL A 67 10.82 -4.02 2.73
N ALA A 68 9.51 -3.91 2.87
CA ALA A 68 8.79 -2.87 2.14
C ALA A 68 9.31 -1.48 2.55
N THR A 69 9.73 -1.30 3.83
CA THR A 69 10.69 -0.29 4.37
C THR A 69 10.92 -0.39 5.93
N HIS A 70 11.32 -1.56 6.47
CA HIS A 70 11.35 -2.02 7.90
C HIS A 70 9.96 -2.49 8.44
N ASN A 71 9.83 -3.77 8.84
CA ASN A 71 8.64 -4.58 9.25
C ASN A 71 7.90 -5.38 8.14
N PRO A 72 7.42 -6.62 8.41
CA PRO A 72 7.23 -7.69 7.43
C PRO A 72 5.87 -7.61 6.74
N ILE A 73 5.82 -7.41 5.42
CA ILE A 73 4.54 -7.27 4.70
C ILE A 73 4.58 -7.89 3.28
N LEU A 74 3.50 -8.63 3.05
CA LEU A 74 2.91 -9.14 1.81
C LEU A 74 2.22 -8.00 1.02
N TYR A 75 2.68 -7.69 -0.18
CA TYR A 75 2.01 -6.79 -1.13
C TYR A 75 0.85 -7.50 -1.83
N PHE A 76 -0.25 -6.80 -2.14
CA PHE A 76 -1.27 -7.28 -3.07
C PHE A 76 -1.43 -6.32 -4.26
N ILE A 77 -1.36 -6.84 -5.50
CA ILE A 77 -1.83 -6.19 -6.73
C ILE A 77 -3.24 -6.69 -7.04
#